data_AF-A0A4R4ZJR2-F1
#
_entry.id   AF-A0A4R4ZJR2-F1
#
_cell.length_a   1.000
_cell.length_b   1.000
_cell.length_c   1.000
_cell.angle_alpha   90.00
_cell.angle_beta   90.00
_cell.angle_gamma   90.00
#
_symmetry.space_group_name_H-M   'P 1'
#
loop_
_entity.id
_entity.type
_entity.pdbx_description
1 polymer ?
#
loop_
_entity_poly.entity_id
_entity_poly.type
_entity_poly.pdbx_seq_one_letter_code
_entity_poly.pdbx_strand_id
1 'polypeptide(L)'
;MRVDEVARTQEALANHARCNGFTLGTVHVEDLLTDPRAFLEMVAAINLFDIQAVVIPTAAHLGDPVAPESKRAYFDRETKARVLVAELPRSRAPRTGISEVP
;
A
#
# COMPACT_ATOMS: atom_id res chain seq x y z
N MET A 1 2.90 12.44 3.58
CA MET A 1 3.78 11.97 2.48
C MET A 1 3.97 13.11 1.50
N ARG A 2 5.16 13.33 0.90
CA ARG A 2 5.34 14.40 -0.11
C ARG A 2 4.85 13.95 -1.49
N VAL A 3 4.41 14.88 -2.35
CA VAL A 3 3.86 14.56 -3.68
C VAL A 3 4.86 13.76 -4.54
N ASP A 4 6.15 14.14 -4.51
CA ASP A 4 7.22 13.42 -5.22
C ASP A 4 7.46 11.99 -4.69
N GLU A 5 7.21 11.78 -3.39
CA GLU A 5 7.37 10.49 -2.73
C GLU A 5 6.23 9.56 -3.19
N VAL A 6 5.00 10.07 -3.24
CA VAL A 6 3.83 9.33 -3.76
C VAL A 6 4.04 8.94 -5.21
N ALA A 7 4.48 9.86 -6.06
CA ALA A 7 4.71 9.59 -7.49
C ALA A 7 5.75 8.49 -7.71
N ARG A 8 6.88 8.52 -7.00
CA ARG A 8 7.91 7.47 -7.09
C ARG A 8 7.41 6.13 -6.60
N THR A 9 6.65 6.11 -5.51
CA THR A 9 6.05 4.87 -5.00
C THR A 9 5.05 4.29 -6.01
N GLN A 10 4.21 5.13 -6.61
CA GLN A 10 3.25 4.69 -7.64
C GLN A 10 3.95 4.08 -8.86
N GLU A 11 5.02 4.71 -9.35
CA GLU A 11 5.79 4.17 -10.48
C GLU A 11 6.43 2.83 -10.14
N ALA A 12 7.00 2.69 -8.94
CA ALA A 12 7.58 1.43 -8.47
C ALA A 12 6.52 0.32 -8.35
N LEU A 13 5.33 0.64 -7.82
CA LEU A 13 4.21 -0.31 -7.75
C LEU A 13 3.71 -0.70 -9.15
N ALA A 14 3.64 0.25 -10.09
CA ALA A 14 3.23 0.00 -11.46
C ALA A 14 4.21 -0.95 -12.17
N ASN A 15 5.52 -0.74 -11.98
CA ASN A 15 6.54 -1.63 -12.52
C ASN A 15 6.45 -3.02 -11.91
N HIS A 16 6.26 -3.12 -10.59
CA HIS A 16 6.11 -4.42 -9.92
C HIS A 16 4.85 -5.17 -10.40
N ALA A 17 3.71 -4.47 -10.56
CA ALA A 17 2.49 -5.05 -11.10
C ALA A 17 2.73 -5.64 -12.51
N ARG A 18 3.39 -4.88 -13.38
CA ARG A 18 3.72 -5.30 -14.76
C ARG A 18 4.61 -6.54 -14.77
N CYS A 19 5.65 -6.59 -13.94
CA CYS A 19 6.51 -7.77 -13.82
C CYS A 19 5.75 -9.04 -13.39
N ASN A 20 4.62 -8.89 -12.70
CA ASN A 20 3.75 -9.99 -12.28
C ASN A 20 2.59 -10.25 -13.26
N GLY A 21 2.56 -9.61 -14.43
CA GLY A 21 1.52 -9.80 -15.45
C GLY A 21 0.25 -8.99 -15.22
N PHE A 22 0.28 -8.00 -14.33
CA PHE A 22 -0.86 -7.13 -14.03
C PHE A 22 -0.66 -5.71 -14.58
N THR A 23 -1.76 -5.02 -14.86
CA THR A 23 -1.75 -3.57 -15.12
C THR A 23 -2.24 -2.85 -13.88
N LEU A 24 -1.48 -1.87 -13.39
CA LEU A 24 -1.89 -1.07 -12.24
C LEU A 24 -3.12 -0.22 -12.63
N GLY A 25 -4.20 -0.39 -11.88
CA GLY A 25 -5.42 0.41 -12.02
C GLY A 25 -5.45 1.57 -11.03
N THR A 26 -6.47 1.59 -10.18
CA THR A 26 -6.67 2.63 -9.16
C THR A 26 -5.65 2.51 -8.02
N VAL A 27 -5.02 3.63 -7.66
CA VAL A 27 -4.15 3.71 -6.48
C VAL A 27 -4.92 4.38 -5.35
N HIS A 28 -4.98 3.70 -4.20
CA HIS A 28 -5.49 4.26 -2.96
C HIS A 28 -4.32 4.68 -2.08
N VAL A 29 -4.31 5.93 -1.64
CA VAL A 29 -3.29 6.47 -0.74
C VAL A 29 -3.93 6.72 0.63
N GLU A 30 -3.47 6.03 1.65
CA GLU A 30 -3.86 6.28 3.04
C GLU A 30 -3.02 7.42 3.63
N ASP A 31 -3.69 8.45 4.15
CA ASP A 31 -3.12 9.34 5.16
C ASP A 31 -3.55 8.84 6.56
N LEU A 32 -2.73 9.03 7.59
CA LEU A 32 -2.97 8.53 8.95
C LEU A 32 -4.32 8.99 9.54
N LEU A 33 -4.87 10.09 9.02
CA LEU A 33 -6.17 10.62 9.42
C LEU A 33 -7.37 9.88 8.79
N THR A 34 -7.14 9.06 7.78
CA THR A 34 -8.17 8.35 7.00
C THR A 34 -8.17 6.84 7.25
N ASP A 35 -7.36 6.34 8.19
CA ASP A 35 -7.41 4.96 8.66
C ASP A 35 -8.69 4.77 9.51
N PRO A 36 -9.60 3.80 9.20
CA PRO A 36 -9.51 2.72 8.20
C PRO A 36 -10.31 2.91 6.91
N ARG A 37 -10.79 4.13 6.61
CA ARG A 37 -11.71 4.40 5.50
C ARG A 37 -11.15 4.01 4.13
N ALA A 38 -9.93 4.41 3.80
CA ALA A 38 -9.36 4.12 2.48
C ALA A 38 -9.09 2.61 2.26
N PHE A 39 -8.76 1.88 3.33
CA PHE A 39 -8.68 0.42 3.29
C PHE A 39 -10.04 -0.22 2.98
N LEU A 40 -11.12 0.24 3.64
CA LEU A 40 -12.46 -0.29 3.38
C LEU A 40 -12.97 0.07 1.98
N GLU A 41 -12.68 1.27 1.49
CA GLU A 41 -13.00 1.69 0.11
C GLU A 41 -12.26 0.82 -0.92
N MET A 42 -11.00 0.48 -0.67
CA MET A 42 -10.24 -0.44 -1.50
C MET A 42 -10.89 -1.84 -1.53
N VAL A 43 -11.28 -2.40 -0.37
CA VAL A 43 -11.96 -3.70 -0.31
C VAL A 43 -13.29 -3.68 -1.08
N ALA A 44 -14.07 -2.61 -0.93
CA ALA A 44 -15.31 -2.44 -1.68
C ALA A 44 -15.07 -2.36 -3.20
N ALA A 45 -14.04 -1.62 -3.64
CA ALA A 45 -13.66 -1.52 -5.04
C ALA A 45 -13.19 -2.86 -5.62
N ILE A 46 -12.44 -3.66 -4.85
CA ILE A 46 -12.00 -4.99 -5.27
C ILE A 46 -13.19 -5.88 -5.61
N ASN A 47 -14.18 -5.91 -4.72
CA ASN A 47 -15.36 -6.75 -4.90
C ASN A 47 -16.28 -6.22 -6.01
N LEU A 48 -16.42 -4.89 -6.14
CA LEU A 48 -17.28 -4.28 -7.16
C LEU A 48 -16.74 -4.48 -8.58
N PHE A 49 -15.41 -4.40 -8.76
CA PHE A 49 -14.76 -4.44 -10.06
C PHE A 49 -14.05 -5.77 -10.37
N ASP A 50 -14.22 -6.79 -9.51
CA ASP A 50 -13.54 -8.09 -9.60
C ASP A 50 -12.02 -7.98 -9.79
N ILE A 51 -11.40 -7.10 -8.99
CA ILE A 51 -9.96 -6.86 -9.03
C ILE A 51 -9.23 -8.12 -8.55
N GLN A 52 -8.34 -8.66 -9.38
CA GLN A 52 -7.66 -9.92 -9.07
C GLN A 52 -6.44 -9.76 -8.15
N ALA A 53 -5.86 -8.57 -8.05
CA ALA A 53 -4.65 -8.34 -7.27
C ALA A 53 -4.54 -6.92 -6.72
N VAL A 54 -3.97 -6.80 -5.52
CA VAL A 54 -3.62 -5.54 -4.86
C VAL A 54 -2.12 -5.51 -4.66
N VAL A 55 -1.48 -4.42 -5.06
CA VAL A 55 -0.04 -4.21 -4.85
C VAL A 55 0.16 -3.25 -3.69
N ILE A 56 0.93 -3.67 -2.68
CA ILE A 56 1.27 -2.85 -1.51
C ILE A 56 2.79 -2.59 -1.43
N PRO A 57 3.22 -1.42 -0.92
CA PRO A 57 4.65 -1.12 -0.78
C PRO A 57 5.37 -2.07 0.17
N THR A 58 4.77 -2.34 1.33
CA THR A 58 5.33 -3.23 2.37
C THR A 58 4.21 -3.98 3.09
N ALA A 59 4.48 -5.20 3.55
CA ALA A 59 3.51 -6.01 4.30
C ALA A 59 2.96 -5.32 5.56
N ALA A 60 3.72 -4.38 6.14
CA ALA A 60 3.30 -3.59 7.29
C ALA A 60 2.00 -2.79 7.07
N HIS A 61 1.59 -2.53 5.82
CA HIS A 61 0.33 -1.86 5.51
C HIS A 61 -0.91 -2.70 5.85
N LEU A 62 -0.77 -4.03 5.93
CA LEU A 62 -1.87 -4.94 6.26
C LEU A 62 -1.82 -5.45 7.72
N GLY A 63 -0.79 -5.09 8.48
CA GLY A 63 -0.58 -5.59 9.84
C GLY A 63 -0.19 -7.07 9.89
N ASP A 64 -0.26 -7.66 11.08
CA ASP A 64 0.12 -9.06 11.32
C ASP A 64 -0.98 -10.02 10.82
N PRO A 65 -0.71 -10.93 9.86
CA PRO A 65 -1.68 -11.90 9.36
C PRO A 65 -2.27 -12.84 10.42
N VAL A 66 -1.56 -13.06 11.54
CA VAL A 66 -1.98 -13.98 12.60
C VAL A 66 -2.92 -13.29 13.60
N ALA A 67 -2.95 -11.95 13.62
CA ALA A 67 -3.90 -11.19 14.42
C ALA A 67 -5.29 -11.19 13.75
N PRO A 68 -6.35 -11.71 14.40
CA PRO A 68 -7.69 -11.81 13.81
C PRO A 68 -8.32 -10.46 13.43
N GLU A 69 -7.98 -9.42 14.17
CA GLU A 69 -8.39 -8.03 13.94
C GLU A 69 -7.50 -7.28 12.92
N SER A 70 -6.51 -7.93 12.32
CA SER A 70 -5.64 -7.28 11.33
C SER A 70 -6.37 -6.96 10.02
N LYS A 71 -5.91 -5.90 9.34
CA LYS A 71 -6.32 -5.58 7.97
C LYS A 71 -6.07 -6.78 7.04
N ARG A 72 -5.02 -7.56 7.28
CA ARG A 72 -4.71 -8.76 6.50
C ARG A 72 -5.77 -9.85 6.67
N ALA A 73 -6.12 -10.22 7.90
CA ALA A 73 -7.14 -11.22 8.16
C ALA A 73 -8.52 -10.79 7.62
N TYR A 74 -8.83 -9.50 7.71
CA TYR A 74 -10.03 -8.92 7.08
C TYR A 74 -9.97 -9.05 5.55
N PHE A 75 -8.87 -8.63 4.93
CA PHE A 75 -8.70 -8.68 3.47
C PHE A 75 -8.85 -10.09 2.90
N ASP A 76 -8.22 -11.08 3.54
CA ASP A 76 -8.24 -12.48 3.10
C ASP A 76 -9.63 -13.11 3.26
N ARG A 77 -10.45 -12.60 4.20
CA ARG A 77 -11.84 -13.05 4.39
C ARG A 77 -12.80 -12.40 3.39
N GLU A 78 -12.66 -11.11 3.16
CA GLU A 78 -13.63 -10.33 2.37
C GLU A 78 -13.32 -10.32 0.87
N THR A 79 -12.14 -10.75 0.45
CA THR A 79 -11.71 -10.72 -0.96
C THR A 79 -11.03 -12.01 -1.38
N LYS A 80 -11.05 -12.29 -2.69
CA LYS A 80 -10.25 -13.37 -3.31
C LYS A 80 -8.99 -12.82 -4.00
N ALA A 81 -8.73 -11.52 -3.86
CA ALA A 81 -7.64 -10.85 -4.53
C ALA A 81 -6.29 -11.29 -3.96
N ARG A 82 -5.28 -11.33 -4.82
CA ARG A 82 -3.91 -11.65 -4.41
C ARG A 82 -3.22 -10.39 -3.89
N VAL A 83 -2.49 -10.50 -2.78
CA VAL A 83 -1.62 -9.42 -2.31
C VAL A 83 -0.22 -9.59 -2.92
N LEU A 84 0.24 -8.57 -3.64
CA LEU A 84 1.60 -8.47 -4.18
C LEU A 84 2.38 -7.45 -3.34
N VAL A 85 3.49 -7.86 -2.74
CA VAL A 85 4.32 -7.00 -1.90
C VAL A 85 5.57 -6.59 -2.69
N ALA A 86 5.75 -5.30 -2.92
CA ALA A 86 6.86 -4.79 -3.71
C ALA A 86 8.18 -4.64 -2.92
N GLU A 87 8.15 -4.85 -1.60
CA GLU A 87 9.28 -4.65 -0.67
C GLU A 87 10.04 -3.33 -0.87
N LEU A 88 9.28 -2.25 -1.06
CA LEU A 88 9.90 -0.94 -1.25
C LEU A 88 10.47 -0.47 0.10
N PRO A 89 11.73 -0.02 0.14
CA PRO A 89 12.29 0.56 1.35
C PRO A 89 11.39 1.71 1.78
N ARG A 90 10.97 1.73 3.05
CA ARG A 90 10.24 2.88 3.59
C ARG A 90 11.07 4.11 3.29
N SER A 91 10.49 5.05 2.54
CA SER A 91 11.08 6.36 2.32
C SER A 91 11.35 6.97 3.70
N ARG A 92 12.61 6.90 4.11
CA ARG A 92 13.07 7.48 5.37
C ARG A 92 12.99 8.97 5.15
N ALA A 93 12.04 9.65 5.82
CA ALA A 93 12.03 11.11 5.85
C ALA A 93 13.45 11.59 6.17
N PRO A 94 14.01 12.55 5.42
CA PRO A 94 15.34 13.04 5.70
C PRO A 94 15.34 13.58 7.14
N ARG A 95 16.20 13.02 8.00
CA ARG A 95 16.51 13.64 9.28
C ARG A 95 17.15 14.98 8.94
N THR A 96 16.41 16.06 9.12
CA THR A 96 16.96 17.41 9.14
C THR A 96 17.82 17.52 10.41
N GLY A 97 19.01 16.92 10.36
CA GLY A 97 20.09 17.22 11.28
C GLY A 97 20.63 18.57 10.87
N ILE A 98 20.10 19.62 11.46
CA ILE A 98 20.75 20.93 11.55
C ILE A 98 22.15 20.69 12.13
N SER A 99 23.16 20.83 11.27
CA SER A 99 24.55 20.91 11.69
C SER A 99 24.78 22.32 12.20
N GLU A 100 24.61 22.54 13.50
CA GLU A 100 25.21 23.70 14.15
C GLU A 100 26.71 23.43 14.28
N VAL A 101 27.47 24.23 13.53
CA VAL A 101 28.93 24.31 13.58
C VAL A 101 29.27 25.48 14.51
N PRO A 102 30.22 25.31 15.43
CA PRO A 102 31.19 26.36 15.71
C PRO A 102 32.54 26.06 15.06
#